data_AF-A0A016WQB8-F1
#
_entry.id   AF-A0A016WQB8-F1
#
_cell.length_a   1.000
_cell.length_b   1.000
_cell.length_c   1.000
_cell.angle_alpha   90.00
_cell.angle_beta   90.00
_cell.angle_gamma   90.00
#
_symmetry.space_group_name_H-M   'P 1'
#
loop_
_entity.id
_entity.type
_entity.pdbx_description
1 polymer ?
#
loop_
_entity_poly.entity_id
_entity_poly.type
_entity_poly.pdbx_seq_one_letter_code
_entity_poly.pdbx_strand_id
1 'polypeptide(L)'
;MYLLFVASKRVPKREPMTSRHEINQQCCGGEGPRDYLNSFWFITNTYRGTRSFVPPSCCRQAQAGRAWAPQPIDPMCTTYRYDSQAFESSVYNVGCHEKLMRWLDEQTWIFAGVGFGFAALMVIGMAISLILCNSVKYYTFIRDDY
;
A
#
# COMPACT_ATOMS: atom_id res chain seq x y z
N MET A 1 35.43 -21.53 -12.69
CA MET A 1 34.04 -21.73 -12.21
C MET A 1 33.65 -20.66 -11.20
N TYR A 2 33.72 -19.37 -11.56
CA TYR A 2 33.35 -18.25 -10.67
C TYR A 2 32.67 -17.09 -11.42
N LEU A 3 32.47 -17.23 -12.74
CA LEU A 3 32.02 -16.15 -13.63
C LEU A 3 30.59 -16.31 -14.16
N LEU A 4 29.82 -17.32 -13.68
CA LEU A 4 28.45 -17.56 -14.16
C LEU A 4 27.34 -17.09 -13.20
N PHE A 5 27.67 -16.59 -12.01
CA PHE A 5 26.68 -16.07 -11.06
C PHE A 5 26.38 -14.57 -11.20
N VAL A 6 26.97 -13.88 -12.20
CA VAL A 6 26.67 -12.47 -12.52
C VAL A 6 25.90 -12.37 -13.83
N ALA A 7 24.99 -13.32 -14.09
CA ALA A 7 24.07 -13.22 -15.21
C ALA A 7 22.71 -12.69 -14.71
N SER A 8 22.54 -11.37 -14.83
CA SER A 8 21.25 -10.74 -15.06
C SER A 8 20.23 -10.83 -13.91
N LYS A 9 20.55 -10.18 -12.78
CA LYS A 9 19.48 -9.45 -12.08
C LYS A 9 18.99 -8.37 -13.04
N ARG A 10 17.99 -8.68 -13.87
CA ARG A 10 17.21 -7.67 -14.57
C ARG A 10 16.75 -6.69 -13.52
N VAL A 11 17.32 -5.49 -13.55
CA VAL A 11 16.87 -4.34 -12.77
C VAL A 11 15.36 -4.29 -12.96
N PRO A 12 14.53 -4.50 -11.91
CA PRO A 12 13.10 -4.33 -12.09
C PRO A 12 12.94 -2.88 -12.52
N LYS A 13 12.40 -2.69 -13.73
CA LYS A 13 11.99 -1.37 -14.24
C LYS A 13 11.33 -0.68 -13.07
N ARG A 14 11.78 0.54 -12.76
CA ARG A 14 11.32 1.41 -11.67
C ARG A 14 9.79 1.32 -11.54
N GLU A 15 9.28 0.32 -10.82
CA GLU A 15 7.85 0.08 -10.71
C GLU A 15 7.33 1.10 -9.70
N PRO A 16 6.30 1.86 -10.05
CA PRO A 16 5.73 2.81 -9.10
C PRO A 16 5.22 2.03 -7.88
N MET A 17 5.36 2.61 -6.68
CA MET A 17 4.87 1.98 -5.43
C MET A 17 3.40 1.56 -5.50
N THR A 18 2.61 2.21 -6.36
CA THR A 18 1.21 1.86 -6.65
C THR A 18 1.06 0.43 -7.19
N SER A 19 1.97 -0.04 -8.05
CA SER A 19 1.90 -1.38 -8.64
C SER A 19 1.99 -2.50 -7.60
N ARG A 20 2.75 -2.29 -6.50
CA ARG A 20 2.83 -3.29 -5.42
C ARG A 20 1.54 -3.40 -4.61
N HIS A 21 0.88 -2.26 -4.38
CA HIS A 21 -0.37 -2.23 -3.62
C HIS A 21 -1.49 -2.89 -4.42
N GLU A 22 -1.60 -2.58 -5.71
CA GLU A 22 -2.59 -3.19 -6.62
C GLU A 22 -2.46 -4.72 -6.67
N ILE A 23 -1.22 -5.24 -6.75
CA ILE A 23 -0.96 -6.68 -6.77
C ILE A 23 -1.32 -7.34 -5.44
N ASN A 24 -0.92 -6.74 -4.31
CA ASN A 24 -1.16 -7.32 -2.98
C ASN A 24 -2.63 -7.27 -2.58
N GLN A 25 -3.30 -6.16 -2.88
CA GLN A 25 -4.69 -5.91 -2.50
C GLN A 25 -5.68 -6.45 -3.55
N GLN A 26 -5.19 -6.96 -4.68
CA GLN A 26 -6.03 -7.52 -5.76
C GLN A 26 -7.10 -6.51 -6.21
N CYS A 27 -6.66 -5.31 -6.52
CA CYS A 27 -7.50 -4.17 -6.89
C CYS A 27 -6.86 -3.40 -8.05
N CYS A 28 -7.62 -2.53 -8.69
CA CYS A 28 -7.12 -1.71 -9.79
C CYS A 28 -7.66 -0.28 -9.69
N GLY A 29 -6.77 0.71 -9.76
CA GLY A 29 -7.13 2.11 -9.64
C GLY A 29 -7.59 2.51 -8.22
N GLY A 30 -8.05 3.75 -8.08
CA GLY A 30 -8.65 4.25 -6.85
C GLY A 30 -10.05 3.70 -6.66
N GLU A 31 -10.96 4.08 -7.55
CA GLU A 31 -12.35 3.63 -7.60
C GLU A 31 -12.54 2.44 -8.55
N GLY A 32 -11.67 2.31 -9.55
CA GLY A 32 -11.69 1.17 -10.44
C GLY A 32 -10.74 1.28 -11.64
N PRO A 33 -10.76 0.30 -12.55
CA PRO A 33 -9.86 0.28 -13.70
C PRO A 33 -10.08 1.45 -14.69
N ARG A 34 -11.23 2.11 -14.61
CA ARG A 34 -11.57 3.29 -15.40
C ARG A 34 -10.78 4.53 -15.01
N ASP A 35 -10.14 4.55 -13.85
CA ASP A 35 -9.27 5.67 -13.43
C ASP A 35 -8.06 5.84 -14.37
N TYR A 36 -7.69 4.77 -15.07
CA TYR A 36 -6.65 4.86 -16.10
C TYR A 36 -7.18 5.44 -17.41
N LEU A 37 -8.50 5.38 -17.70
CA LEU A 37 -9.08 5.95 -18.92
C LEU A 37 -8.83 7.47 -18.95
N ASN A 38 -8.28 7.99 -20.04
CA ASN A 38 -7.88 9.40 -20.18
C ASN A 38 -6.83 9.90 -19.18
N SER A 39 -6.24 9.03 -18.35
CA SER A 39 -5.10 9.38 -17.52
C SER A 39 -3.82 9.52 -18.36
N PHE A 40 -2.76 10.04 -17.74
CA PHE A 40 -1.43 10.08 -18.37
C PHE A 40 -0.98 8.70 -18.88
N TRP A 41 -1.34 7.62 -18.16
CA TRP A 41 -1.03 6.25 -18.57
C TRP A 41 -1.70 5.88 -19.90
N PHE A 42 -2.98 6.22 -20.05
CA PHE A 42 -3.74 5.94 -21.27
C PHE A 42 -3.23 6.75 -22.45
N ILE A 43 -2.89 8.04 -22.24
CA ILE A 43 -2.34 8.88 -23.31
C ILE A 43 -0.98 8.36 -23.78
N THR A 44 -0.07 8.03 -22.85
CA THR A 44 1.27 7.59 -23.23
C THR A 44 1.30 6.18 -23.82
N ASN A 45 0.49 5.25 -23.30
CA ASN A 45 0.49 3.86 -23.77
C ASN A 45 -0.48 3.62 -24.93
N THR A 46 -1.69 4.18 -24.92
CA THR A 46 -2.68 3.90 -25.97
C THR A 46 -2.56 4.83 -27.17
N TYR A 47 -2.33 6.14 -26.97
CA TYR A 47 -2.20 7.08 -28.09
C TYR A 47 -0.77 7.20 -28.63
N ARG A 48 0.26 7.02 -27.79
CA ARG A 48 1.67 7.17 -28.17
C ARG A 48 2.49 5.87 -28.19
N GLY A 49 1.88 4.70 -27.93
CA GLY A 49 2.61 3.44 -27.76
C GLY A 49 1.77 2.16 -27.92
N THR A 50 2.11 1.12 -27.13
CA THR A 50 1.42 -0.19 -27.08
C THR A 50 0.02 -0.08 -26.49
N ARG A 51 -1.03 -0.41 -27.27
CA ARG A 51 -2.48 -0.41 -26.88
C ARG A 51 -2.74 -1.10 -25.53
N SER A 52 -2.52 -0.38 -24.43
CA SER A 52 -2.65 -0.86 -23.06
C SER A 52 -3.57 0.10 -22.30
N PHE A 53 -4.76 -0.39 -21.98
CA PHE A 53 -5.81 0.34 -21.28
C PHE A 53 -5.49 0.48 -19.78
N VAL A 54 -4.91 -0.56 -19.18
CA VAL A 54 -4.55 -0.62 -17.76
C VAL A 54 -3.09 -1.08 -17.59
N PRO A 55 -2.42 -0.75 -16.47
CA PRO A 55 -1.11 -1.29 -16.16
C PRO A 55 -1.17 -2.80 -15.84
N PRO A 56 -0.07 -3.55 -16.04
CA PRO A 56 -0.03 -4.99 -15.78
C PRO A 56 -0.22 -5.36 -14.30
N SER A 57 -0.06 -4.42 -13.37
CA SER A 57 -0.35 -4.61 -11.95
C SER A 57 -1.84 -4.79 -11.65
N CYS A 58 -2.72 -4.25 -12.50
CA CYS A 58 -4.17 -4.44 -12.41
C CYS A 58 -4.66 -5.81 -12.88
N CYS A 59 -3.79 -6.58 -13.56
CA CYS A 59 -4.14 -7.89 -14.06
C CYS A 59 -4.13 -8.93 -12.94
N ARG A 60 -5.00 -9.93 -13.07
CA ARG A 60 -5.00 -11.09 -12.18
C ARG A 60 -3.69 -11.86 -12.34
N GLN A 61 -3.01 -12.03 -11.21
CA GLN A 61 -1.70 -12.66 -11.17
C GLN A 61 -1.87 -14.16 -10.95
N ALA A 62 -1.04 -14.98 -11.60
CA ALA A 62 -0.93 -16.39 -11.30
C ALA A 62 -0.42 -16.58 -9.87
N GLN A 63 -0.69 -17.74 -9.25
CA GLN A 63 -0.23 -18.04 -7.88
C GLN A 63 1.31 -17.98 -7.73
N ALA A 64 2.05 -18.15 -8.82
CA ALA A 64 3.50 -17.99 -8.87
C ALA A 64 3.97 -16.52 -8.96
N GLY A 65 3.07 -15.60 -9.31
CA GLY A 65 3.34 -14.17 -9.40
C GLY A 65 3.57 -13.57 -8.02
N ARG A 66 4.63 -12.78 -7.89
CA ARG A 66 4.95 -12.04 -6.65
C ARG A 66 4.89 -10.54 -6.92
N ALA A 67 4.72 -9.73 -5.89
CA ALA A 67 4.68 -8.26 -6.01
C ALA A 67 5.92 -7.62 -6.66
N TRP A 68 7.05 -8.35 -6.77
CA TRP A 68 8.28 -7.92 -7.43
C TRP A 68 8.52 -8.57 -8.80
N ALA A 69 7.68 -9.54 -9.16
CA ALA A 69 7.68 -10.24 -10.45
C ALA A 69 6.22 -10.60 -10.81
N PRO A 70 5.45 -9.62 -11.32
CA PRO A 70 4.09 -9.86 -11.76
C PRO A 70 4.11 -10.91 -12.87
N GLN A 71 3.25 -11.91 -12.75
CA GLN A 71 2.99 -12.94 -13.76
C GLN A 71 1.49 -12.94 -14.01
N PRO A 72 0.98 -12.11 -14.93
CA PRO A 72 -0.43 -12.11 -15.24
C PRO A 72 -0.83 -13.47 -15.82
N ILE A 73 -1.99 -13.99 -15.42
CA ILE A 73 -2.54 -15.24 -15.94
C ILE A 73 -2.74 -15.13 -17.45
N ASP A 74 -3.25 -13.96 -17.87
CA ASP A 74 -3.42 -13.60 -19.27
C ASP A 74 -2.46 -12.46 -19.65
N PRO A 75 -1.47 -12.70 -20.52
CA PRO A 75 -0.52 -11.66 -20.95
C PRO A 75 -1.18 -10.55 -21.77
N MET A 76 -2.39 -10.78 -22.32
CA MET A 76 -3.15 -9.80 -23.11
C MET A 76 -4.13 -8.98 -22.28
N CYS A 77 -4.19 -9.20 -20.96
CA CYS A 77 -5.06 -8.52 -20.03
C CYS A 77 -5.08 -6.97 -20.18
N THR A 78 -3.93 -6.36 -20.44
CA THR A 78 -3.82 -4.89 -20.59
C THR A 78 -4.44 -4.35 -21.87
N THR A 79 -4.67 -5.21 -22.88
CA THR A 79 -5.12 -4.83 -24.22
C THR A 79 -6.61 -4.98 -24.43
N TYR A 80 -7.32 -5.64 -23.50
CA TYR A 80 -8.77 -5.78 -23.61
C TYR A 80 -9.46 -4.43 -23.42
N ARG A 81 -10.51 -4.21 -24.21
CA ARG A 81 -11.39 -3.06 -24.00
C ARG A 81 -12.12 -3.24 -22.68
N TYR A 82 -12.32 -2.12 -22.00
CA TYR A 82 -13.22 -2.05 -20.86
C TYR A 82 -14.61 -2.63 -21.19
N ASP A 83 -15.25 -3.25 -20.19
CA ASP A 83 -16.56 -3.92 -20.24
C ASP A 83 -16.64 -5.16 -21.16
N SER A 84 -15.51 -5.64 -21.69
CA SER A 84 -15.49 -6.93 -22.37
C SER A 84 -15.45 -8.08 -21.36
N GLN A 85 -16.06 -9.23 -21.69
CA GLN A 85 -16.03 -10.40 -20.81
C GLN A 85 -14.60 -10.86 -20.48
N ALA A 86 -13.67 -10.73 -21.42
CA ALA A 86 -12.27 -11.04 -21.22
C ALA A 86 -11.56 -10.05 -20.27
N PHE A 87 -11.99 -8.78 -20.26
CA PHE A 87 -11.49 -7.78 -19.33
C PHE A 87 -11.93 -8.09 -17.90
N GLU A 88 -13.21 -8.39 -17.68
CA GLU A 88 -13.72 -8.67 -16.33
C GLU A 88 -13.15 -9.94 -15.70
N SER A 89 -12.83 -10.94 -16.53
CA SER A 89 -12.25 -12.19 -16.06
C SER A 89 -10.75 -12.09 -15.78
N SER A 90 -10.02 -11.24 -16.50
CA SER A 90 -8.56 -11.11 -16.42
C SER A 90 -8.06 -9.92 -15.59
N VAL A 91 -8.90 -8.92 -15.32
CA VAL A 91 -8.56 -7.68 -14.57
C VAL A 91 -9.30 -7.65 -13.24
N TYR A 92 -8.73 -6.95 -12.24
CA TYR A 92 -9.47 -6.60 -11.03
C TYR A 92 -10.38 -5.40 -11.29
N ASN A 93 -11.69 -5.60 -11.22
CA ASN A 93 -12.68 -4.52 -11.41
C ASN A 93 -12.97 -3.72 -10.13
N VAL A 94 -12.43 -4.15 -8.99
CA VAL A 94 -12.66 -3.51 -7.69
C VAL A 94 -11.60 -2.42 -7.46
N GLY A 95 -12.05 -1.23 -7.05
CA GLY A 95 -11.18 -0.12 -6.66
C GLY A 95 -10.38 -0.42 -5.40
N CYS A 96 -9.15 0.08 -5.33
CA CYS A 96 -8.32 -0.07 -4.14
C CYS A 96 -8.86 0.76 -2.96
N HIS A 97 -9.56 1.87 -3.21
CA HIS A 97 -10.15 2.70 -2.18
C HIS A 97 -11.25 1.95 -1.42
N GLU A 98 -12.20 1.34 -2.15
CA GLU A 98 -13.30 0.59 -1.55
C GLU A 98 -12.79 -0.59 -0.71
N LYS A 99 -11.79 -1.34 -1.22
CA LYS A 99 -11.16 -2.42 -0.45
C LYS A 99 -10.46 -1.93 0.81
N LEU A 100 -9.75 -0.80 0.73
CA LEU A 100 -9.06 -0.22 1.88
C LEU A 100 -10.06 0.25 2.94
N MET A 101 -11.13 0.94 2.53
CA MET A 101 -12.16 1.43 3.45
C MET A 101 -12.89 0.26 4.13
N ARG A 102 -13.25 -0.78 3.37
CA ARG A 102 -13.87 -1.97 3.94
C ARG A 102 -12.95 -2.68 4.95
N TRP A 103 -11.66 -2.77 4.64
CA TRP A 103 -10.68 -3.32 5.58
C TRP A 103 -10.52 -2.43 6.83
N LEU A 104 -10.51 -1.11 6.67
CA LEU A 104 -10.45 -0.18 7.79
C LEU A 104 -11.69 -0.28 8.69
N ASP A 105 -12.89 -0.34 8.12
CA ASP A 105 -14.14 -0.49 8.87
C ASP A 105 -14.14 -1.79 9.70
N GLU A 106 -13.71 -2.91 9.11
CA GLU A 106 -13.58 -4.19 9.82
C GLU A 106 -12.56 -4.14 10.96
N GLN A 107 -11.48 -3.37 10.82
CA GLN A 107 -10.39 -3.29 11.80
C GLN A 107 -10.50 -2.07 12.74
N THR A 108 -11.53 -1.24 12.59
CA THR A 108 -11.67 0.04 13.34
C THR A 108 -11.64 -0.18 14.84
N TRP A 109 -12.16 -1.31 15.33
CA TRP A 109 -12.15 -1.66 16.75
C TRP A 109 -10.72 -1.87 17.30
N ILE A 110 -9.80 -2.42 16.51
CA ILE A 110 -8.38 -2.59 16.92
C ILE A 110 -7.69 -1.23 17.00
N PHE A 111 -7.88 -0.39 15.99
CA PHE A 111 -7.32 0.96 15.97
C PHE A 111 -7.84 1.81 17.12
N ALA A 112 -9.13 1.70 17.45
CA ALA A 112 -9.72 2.37 18.61
C ALA A 112 -9.07 1.90 19.92
N GLY A 113 -8.86 0.59 20.09
CA GLY A 113 -8.18 0.03 21.27
C GLY A 113 -6.73 0.51 21.42
N VAL A 114 -5.96 0.47 20.33
CA VAL A 114 -4.56 0.95 20.33
C VAL A 114 -4.50 2.45 20.61
N GLY A 115 -5.39 3.24 19.98
CA GLY A 115 -5.45 4.69 20.19
C GLY A 115 -5.78 5.06 21.63
N PHE A 116 -6.79 4.41 22.22
CA PHE A 116 -7.15 4.64 23.62
C PHE A 116 -6.06 4.19 24.59
N GLY A 117 -5.43 3.04 24.33
CA GLY A 117 -4.32 2.54 25.15
C GLY A 117 -3.12 3.49 25.12
N PHE A 118 -2.76 4.01 23.95
CA PHE A 118 -1.68 4.98 23.82
C PHE A 118 -2.00 6.29 24.54
N ALA A 119 -3.25 6.79 24.43
CA ALA A 119 -3.69 7.98 25.15
C ALA A 119 -3.62 7.80 26.68
N ALA A 120 -4.04 6.65 27.20
CA ALA A 120 -3.96 6.34 28.62
C ALA A 120 -2.51 6.29 29.12
N LEU A 121 -1.61 5.64 28.36
CA LEU A 121 -0.17 5.60 28.68
C LEU A 121 0.45 7.00 28.72
N MET A 122 0.07 7.87 27.78
CA MET A 122 0.52 9.26 27.74
C MET A 122 0.08 10.03 28.99
N VAL A 123 -1.18 9.89 29.42
CA VAL A 123 -1.69 10.55 30.64
C VAL A 123 -0.97 10.05 31.89
N ILE A 124 -0.72 8.75 32.00
CA ILE A 124 0.05 8.17 33.11
C ILE A 124 1.48 8.72 33.12
N GLY A 125 2.13 8.81 31.95
CA GLY A 125 3.46 9.39 31.81
C GLY A 125 3.52 10.85 32.25
N MET A 126 2.51 11.64 31.91
CA MET A 126 2.40 13.03 32.37
C MET A 126 2.21 13.11 33.89
N ALA A 127 1.34 12.28 34.47
CA ALA A 127 1.10 12.26 35.92
C ALA A 127 2.36 11.90 36.71
N ILE A 128 3.09 10.86 36.30
CA ILE A 128 4.35 10.45 36.94
C ILE A 128 5.39 11.57 36.84
N SER A 129 5.49 12.22 35.68
CA SER A 129 6.42 13.33 35.46
C SER A 129 6.14 14.50 36.41
N LEU A 130 4.86 14.87 36.60
CA LEU A 130 4.47 15.93 37.52
C LEU A 130 4.78 15.59 38.99
N ILE A 131 4.50 14.35 39.41
CA ILE A 131 4.79 13.88 40.78
C ILE A 131 6.30 13.92 41.03
N LEU A 132 7.11 13.43 40.07
CA LEU A 132 8.56 13.41 40.18
C LEU A 132 9.12 14.83 40.28
N CYS A 133 8.68 15.76 39.43
CA CYS A 133 9.12 17.16 39.50
C CYS A 133 8.82 17.81 40.85
N ASN A 134 7.64 17.52 41.43
CA ASN A 134 7.28 18.03 42.76
C ASN A 134 8.18 17.42 43.86
N SER A 135 8.46 16.12 43.80
CA SER A 135 9.37 15.49 44.76
C SER A 135 10.78 16.07 44.69
N VAL A 136 11.33 16.27 43.49
CA VAL A 136 12.67 16.82 43.30
C VAL A 136 12.77 18.24 43.84
N LYS A 137 11.76 19.08 43.57
CA LYS A 137 11.71 20.45 44.12
C LYS A 137 11.70 20.47 45.65
N TYR A 138 10.93 19.57 46.26
CA TYR A 138 10.86 19.43 47.70
C TYR A 138 12.21 19.00 48.29
N TYR A 139 12.88 18.01 47.68
CA TYR A 139 14.21 17.58 48.11
C TYR A 139 15.28 18.68 47.95
N THR A 140 15.24 19.48 46.88
CA THR A 140 16.17 20.61 46.74
C THR A 140 15.94 21.68 47.80
N PHE A 141 14.69 21.99 48.15
CA PHE A 141 14.37 22.98 49.17
C PHE A 141 14.92 22.58 50.56
N ILE A 142 14.71 21.34 50.99
CA ILE A 142 15.25 20.86 52.27
C ILE A 142 16.78 20.87 52.30
N ARG A 143 17.44 20.62 51.17
CA ARG A 143 18.90 20.64 51.10
C ARG A 143 19.49 22.05 51.17
N ASP A 144 18.78 23.07 50.67
CA ASP A 144 19.22 24.47 50.78
C ASP A 144 19.01 25.05 52.20
N ASP A 145 18.18 24.41 53.04
CA ASP A 145 17.93 24.78 54.45
C ASP A 145 18.93 24.16 55.46
N TYR A 146 19.84 23.28 55.02
CA TYR A 146 20.89 22.63 55.84
C TYR A 146 22.29 23.05 55.41
#